data_AF-A0A948HZ39-F1
#
_entry.id   AF-A0A948HZ39-F1
#
_cell.length_a   1.000
_cell.length_b   1.000
_cell.length_c   1.000
_cell.angle_alpha   90.00
_cell.angle_beta   90.00
_cell.angle_gamma   90.00
#
_symmetry.space_group_name_H-M   'P 1'
#
loop_
_entity.id
_entity.type
_entity.pdbx_description
1 polymer ?
#
loop_
_entity_poly.entity_id
_entity_poly.type
_entity_poly.pdbx_seq_one_letter_code
_entity_poly.pdbx_strand_id
1 'polypeptide(L)'
;MKEKKFYEICEDIRRRIPFQYWSYKIGERREEKIRHSLQELKERGIIRDFLQTDKLSFSDVARGIDFFIIYVGSAKYKVCPISVTGERWAEGDRERHPEIPVVTIDFFDTSDSIKSKIMEAISQNK
;
A
#
# COMPACT_ATOMS: atom_id res chain seq x y z
N MET A 1 -13.24 37.33 -4.87
CA MET A 1 -12.19 36.32 -4.68
C MET A 1 -12.79 34.98 -5.09
N LYS A 2 -12.36 34.35 -6.20
CA LYS A 2 -12.98 33.10 -6.67
C LYS A 2 -12.52 31.94 -5.78
N GLU A 3 -13.46 31.23 -5.17
CA GLU A 3 -13.18 29.97 -4.46
C GLU A 3 -12.62 28.96 -5.46
N LYS A 4 -11.41 28.48 -5.22
CA LYS A 4 -10.83 27.38 -5.97
C LYS A 4 -11.48 26.08 -5.51
N LYS A 5 -11.85 25.22 -6.45
CA LYS A 5 -12.35 23.88 -6.11
C LYS A 5 -11.22 23.04 -5.52
N PHE A 6 -11.54 22.12 -4.61
CA PHE A 6 -10.55 21.26 -3.94
C PHE A 6 -9.57 20.58 -4.91
N TYR A 7 -10.06 20.11 -6.07
CA TYR A 7 -9.22 19.52 -7.12
C TYR A 7 -8.19 20.50 -7.70
N GLU A 8 -8.55 21.78 -7.86
CA GLU A 8 -7.64 22.83 -8.36
C GLU A 8 -6.57 23.18 -7.33
N ILE A 9 -6.91 23.11 -6.04
CA ILE A 9 -5.94 23.28 -4.93
C ILE A 9 -4.94 22.11 -4.93
N CYS A 10 -5.43 20.87 -5.09
CA CYS A 10 -4.58 19.68 -5.19
C CYS A 10 -3.66 19.71 -6.42
N GLU A 11 -4.17 20.16 -7.58
CA GLU A 11 -3.35 20.35 -8.78
C GLU A 11 -2.29 21.44 -8.60
N ASP A 12 -2.63 22.57 -7.97
CA ASP A 12 -1.67 23.66 -7.73
C ASP A 12 -0.57 23.25 -6.74
N ILE A 13 -0.89 22.46 -5.71
CA ILE A 13 0.10 21.89 -4.79
C ILE A 13 1.00 20.90 -5.54
N ARG A 14 0.43 20.02 -6.38
CA ARG A 14 1.18 19.08 -7.22
C ARG A 14 2.11 19.78 -8.22
N ARG A 15 1.72 20.92 -8.77
CA ARG A 15 2.52 21.70 -9.74
C ARG A 15 3.64 22.52 -9.12
N ARG A 16 3.52 22.91 -7.83
CA ARG A 16 4.47 23.84 -7.17
C ARG A 16 5.70 23.17 -6.58
N ILE A 17 5.74 21.84 -6.42
CA ILE A 17 6.88 21.14 -5.80
C ILE A 17 7.25 19.92 -6.65
N PRO A 18 8.24 20.03 -7.56
CA PRO A 18 8.67 18.94 -8.45
C PRO A 18 9.00 17.64 -7.69
N PHE A 19 9.56 17.78 -6.49
CA PHE A 19 9.90 16.66 -5.61
C PHE A 19 8.67 15.90 -5.11
N GLN A 20 7.57 16.58 -4.77
CA GLN A 20 6.34 15.92 -4.30
C GLN A 20 5.61 15.20 -5.44
N TYR A 21 5.62 15.74 -6.66
CA TYR A 21 5.06 15.05 -7.83
C TYR A 21 5.86 13.77 -8.15
N TRP A 22 7.19 13.84 -8.06
CA TRP A 22 8.06 12.67 -8.26
C TRP A 22 7.84 11.61 -7.18
N SER A 23 7.81 11.99 -5.91
CA SER A 23 7.49 11.09 -4.80
C SER A 23 6.11 10.45 -4.95
N TYR A 24 5.11 11.23 -5.36
CA TYR A 24 3.76 10.73 -5.63
C TYR A 24 3.74 9.69 -6.75
N LYS A 25 4.43 9.96 -7.88
CA LYS A 25 4.55 9.02 -9.00
C LYS A 25 5.29 7.74 -8.64
N ILE A 26 6.23 7.81 -7.70
CA ILE A 26 6.92 6.63 -7.17
C ILE A 26 5.99 5.80 -6.29
N GLY A 27 5.18 6.45 -5.45
CA GLY A 27 4.13 5.79 -4.68
C GLY A 27 3.19 4.98 -5.58
N GLU A 28 2.63 5.63 -6.61
CA GLU A 28 1.73 4.97 -7.58
C GLU A 28 2.37 3.72 -8.23
N ARG A 29 3.66 3.81 -8.59
CA ARG A 29 4.39 2.66 -9.17
C ARG A 29 4.60 1.52 -8.19
N ARG A 30 4.83 1.80 -6.90
CA ARG A 30 4.97 0.76 -5.86
C ARG A 30 3.64 0.06 -5.63
N GLU A 31 2.56 0.84 -5.51
CA GLU A 31 1.21 0.30 -5.38
C GLU A 31 0.82 -0.56 -6.60
N GLU A 32 1.20 -0.14 -7.81
CA GLU A 32 0.96 -0.92 -9.02
C GLU A 32 1.69 -2.26 -9.01
N LYS A 33 2.96 -2.28 -8.60
CA LYS A 33 3.70 -3.53 -8.42
C LYS A 33 3.04 -4.44 -7.37
N ILE A 34 2.63 -3.91 -6.21
CA ILE A 34 1.87 -4.68 -5.21
C ILE A 34 0.60 -5.25 -5.81
N ARG A 35 -0.18 -4.42 -6.50
CA ARG A 35 -1.46 -4.81 -7.09
C ARG A 35 -1.28 -5.98 -8.05
N HIS A 36 -0.25 -5.93 -8.90
CA HIS A 36 0.09 -7.01 -9.81
C HIS A 36 0.45 -8.30 -9.04
N SER A 37 1.33 -8.20 -8.05
CA SER A 37 1.72 -9.36 -7.24
C SER A 37 0.55 -9.95 -6.44
N LEU A 38 -0.33 -9.13 -5.88
CA LEU A 38 -1.55 -9.58 -5.19
C LEU A 38 -2.52 -10.27 -6.15
N GLN A 39 -2.66 -9.74 -7.37
CA GLN A 39 -3.47 -10.36 -8.41
C GLN A 39 -2.93 -11.74 -8.79
N GLU A 40 -1.61 -11.89 -8.98
CA GLU A 40 -0.99 -13.19 -9.22
C GLU A 40 -1.22 -14.17 -8.05
N LEU A 41 -1.12 -13.70 -6.80
CA LEU A 41 -1.37 -14.52 -5.61
C LEU A 41 -2.84 -14.96 -5.53
N LYS A 42 -3.78 -14.09 -5.94
CA LYS A 42 -5.22 -14.39 -6.02
C LYS A 42 -5.49 -15.45 -7.08
N GLU A 43 -4.92 -15.29 -8.28
CA GLU A 43 -5.07 -16.25 -9.39
C GLU A 43 -4.50 -17.63 -9.05
N ARG A 44 -3.43 -17.68 -8.25
CA ARG A 44 -2.86 -18.93 -7.72
C ARG A 44 -3.63 -19.51 -6.53
N GLY A 45 -4.67 -18.83 -6.05
CA GLY A 45 -5.47 -19.26 -4.89
C GLY A 45 -4.75 -19.17 -3.55
N ILE A 46 -3.62 -18.47 -3.47
CA ILE A 46 -2.85 -18.29 -2.22
C ILE A 46 -3.56 -17.30 -1.30
N ILE A 47 -4.13 -16.24 -1.88
CA ILE A 47 -5.04 -15.32 -1.18
C ILE A 47 -6.42 -15.41 -1.82
N ARG A 48 -7.45 -15.03 -1.06
CA ARG A 48 -8.83 -15.02 -1.55
C ARG A 48 -9.14 -13.75 -2.34
N ASP A 49 -8.79 -12.60 -1.79
CA ASP A 49 -8.99 -11.30 -2.43
C ASP A 49 -8.12 -10.21 -1.77
N PHE A 50 -8.15 -9.00 -2.30
CA PHE A 50 -7.53 -7.82 -1.70
C PHE A 50 -8.28 -6.52 -2.05
N LEU A 51 -8.14 -5.50 -1.21
CA LEU A 51 -8.76 -4.19 -1.39
C LEU A 51 -7.71 -3.08 -1.20
N GLN A 52 -7.79 -2.03 -2.01
CA GLN A 52 -6.97 -0.81 -1.85
C GLN A 52 -7.75 0.22 -1.02
N THR A 53 -7.10 0.86 -0.05
CA THR A 53 -7.76 1.68 0.99
C THR A 53 -8.26 3.04 0.51
N ASP A 54 -7.73 3.56 -0.59
CA ASP A 54 -8.25 4.75 -1.29
C ASP A 54 -9.74 4.62 -1.68
N LYS A 55 -10.28 3.38 -1.66
CA LYS A 55 -11.67 3.05 -1.95
C LYS A 55 -12.53 2.74 -0.72
N LEU A 56 -11.98 2.78 0.50
CA LEU A 56 -12.65 2.26 1.70
C LEU A 56 -13.00 3.35 2.72
N SER A 57 -12.00 4.05 3.28
CA SER A 57 -12.28 5.11 4.26
C SER A 57 -11.08 6.06 4.49
N PHE A 58 -11.37 7.30 4.90
CA PHE A 58 -10.35 8.25 5.35
C PHE A 58 -9.61 7.79 6.61
N SER A 59 -10.27 7.03 7.50
CA SER A 59 -9.65 6.48 8.71
C SER A 59 -8.58 5.44 8.39
N ASP A 60 -8.76 4.63 7.36
CA ASP A 60 -7.75 3.62 6.97
C ASP A 60 -6.50 4.29 6.41
N VAL A 61 -6.69 5.34 5.60
CA VAL A 61 -5.60 6.20 5.11
C VAL A 61 -4.87 6.89 6.27
N ALA A 62 -5.60 7.39 7.26
CA ALA A 62 -5.01 8.01 8.45
C ALA A 62 -4.22 7.02 9.34
N ARG A 63 -4.50 5.72 9.23
CA ARG A 63 -3.76 4.64 9.90
C ARG A 63 -2.60 4.09 9.05
N GLY A 64 -2.30 4.71 7.90
CA GLY A 64 -1.21 4.29 7.01
C GLY A 64 -1.44 2.94 6.34
N ILE A 65 -2.70 2.49 6.24
CA ILE A 65 -3.03 1.22 5.56
C ILE A 65 -3.23 1.53 4.08
N ASP A 66 -2.53 0.80 3.22
CA ASP A 66 -2.64 0.92 1.76
C ASP A 66 -3.45 -0.22 1.14
N PHE A 67 -3.33 -1.42 1.70
CA PHE A 67 -4.07 -2.60 1.24
C PHE A 67 -4.61 -3.44 2.39
N PHE A 68 -5.77 -4.04 2.17
CA PHE A 68 -6.29 -5.15 2.98
C PHE A 68 -6.21 -6.44 2.16
N ILE A 69 -5.54 -7.45 2.69
CA ILE A 69 -5.38 -8.76 2.05
C ILE A 69 -6.27 -9.77 2.75
N ILE A 70 -7.16 -10.42 2.01
CA ILE A 70 -8.06 -11.45 2.51
C ILE A 70 -7.46 -12.82 2.20
N TYR A 71 -7.16 -13.61 3.23
CA TYR A 71 -6.51 -14.91 3.09
C TYR A 71 -7.19 -15.98 3.94
N VAL A 72 -6.93 -17.25 3.63
CA VAL A 72 -7.50 -18.39 4.38
C VAL A 72 -6.68 -18.62 5.65
N GLY A 73 -7.29 -18.41 6.82
CA GLY A 73 -6.74 -18.81 8.11
C GLY A 73 -7.06 -20.28 8.43
N SER A 74 -6.67 -20.74 9.63
CA SER A 74 -6.87 -22.12 10.06
C SER A 74 -8.34 -22.57 10.10
N ALA A 75 -9.27 -21.65 10.40
CA ALA A 75 -10.71 -21.97 10.53
C ALA A 75 -11.64 -21.00 9.80
N LYS A 76 -11.17 -19.81 9.42
CA LYS A 76 -11.97 -18.77 8.76
C LYS A 76 -11.07 -17.84 7.94
N TYR A 77 -11.68 -17.06 7.05
CA TYR A 77 -10.98 -15.97 6.39
C TYR A 77 -10.43 -14.97 7.41
N LYS A 78 -9.20 -14.54 7.18
CA LYS A 78 -8.50 -13.49 7.92
C LYS A 78 -8.21 -12.31 6.99
N VAL A 79 -8.03 -11.14 7.59
CA VAL A 79 -7.68 -9.91 6.88
C VAL A 79 -6.34 -9.42 7.43
N CYS A 80 -5.37 -9.18 6.55
CA CYS A 80 -4.08 -8.57 6.87
C CYS A 80 -4.05 -7.15 6.27
N PRO A 81 -4.14 -6.09 7.07
CA PRO A 81 -3.78 -4.76 6.60
C PRO A 81 -2.27 -4.67 6.38
N ILE A 82 -1.85 -4.00 5.31
CA ILE A 82 -0.44 -3.70 5.06
C ILE A 82 -0.27 -2.24 4.65
N SER A 83 0.89 -1.69 5.00
CA SER A 83 1.40 -0.42 4.49
C SER A 83 2.47 -0.71 3.43
N VAL A 84 2.51 0.08 2.36
CA VAL A 84 3.40 -0.06 1.22
C VAL A 84 4.23 1.20 1.07
N THR A 85 5.55 1.06 1.22
CA THR A 85 6.45 2.21 1.22
C THR A 85 7.78 1.86 0.59
N GLY A 86 8.71 2.81 0.53
CA GLY A 86 10.10 2.52 0.17
C GLY A 86 10.98 2.34 1.40
N GLU A 87 12.11 1.66 1.26
CA GLU A 87 13.00 1.33 2.40
C GLU A 87 13.36 2.55 3.26
N ARG A 88 13.66 3.68 2.61
CA ARG A 88 14.03 4.94 3.28
C ARG A 88 12.94 5.52 4.21
N TRP A 89 11.68 5.16 4.00
CA TRP A 89 10.54 5.65 4.79
C TRP A 89 9.97 4.58 5.73
N ALA A 90 10.43 3.34 5.61
CA ALA A 90 9.86 2.18 6.29
C ALA A 90 9.93 2.30 7.82
N GLU A 91 11.05 2.81 8.34
CA GLU A 91 11.23 3.00 9.79
C GLU A 91 10.20 3.99 10.34
N GLY A 92 10.02 5.14 9.70
CA GLY A 92 9.02 6.13 10.11
C GLY A 92 7.58 5.66 9.97
N ASP A 93 7.29 4.74 9.03
CA ASP A 93 5.95 4.13 8.92
C ASP A 93 5.71 3.10 10.03
N ARG A 94 6.73 2.28 10.36
CA ARG A 94 6.67 1.33 11.49
C ARG A 94 6.54 2.03 12.84
N GLU A 95 7.18 3.17 13.04
CA GLU A 95 7.06 3.94 14.28
C GLU A 95 5.67 4.57 14.44
N ARG A 96 5.08 5.05 13.33
CA ARG A 96 3.75 5.68 13.35
C ARG A 96 2.62 4.68 13.54
N HIS A 97 2.73 3.50 12.93
CA HIS A 97 1.71 2.46 12.93
C HIS A 97 2.34 1.08 13.18
N PRO A 98 2.82 0.81 14.41
CA PRO A 98 3.58 -0.40 14.72
C PRO A 98 2.74 -1.69 14.59
N GLU A 99 1.42 -1.58 14.63
CA GLU A 99 0.53 -2.72 14.45
C GLU A 99 0.30 -3.12 12.98
N ILE A 100 0.74 -2.29 12.03
CA ILE A 100 0.54 -2.51 10.60
C ILE A 100 1.87 -2.98 9.97
N PRO A 101 1.93 -4.20 9.42
CA PRO A 101 3.08 -4.67 8.67
C PRO A 101 3.44 -3.73 7.51
N VAL A 102 4.69 -3.29 7.47
CA VAL A 102 5.23 -2.43 6.41
C VAL A 102 5.96 -3.28 5.38
N VAL A 103 5.46 -3.25 4.14
CA VAL A 103 6.06 -3.91 2.98
C VAL A 103 6.85 -2.89 2.19
N THR A 104 8.17 -3.06 2.12
CA THR A 104 9.05 -2.15 1.39
C THR A 104 9.23 -2.59 -0.06
N ILE A 105 9.08 -1.66 -1.00
CA ILE A 105 9.29 -1.91 -2.42
C ILE A 105 10.25 -0.92 -3.03
N ASP A 106 11.26 -1.50 -3.68
CA ASP A 106 12.23 -0.79 -4.46
C ASP A 106 12.03 -1.00 -5.96
N PHE A 107 12.70 -0.17 -6.75
CA PHE A 107 12.59 -0.20 -8.21
C PHE A 107 13.06 -1.52 -8.81
N PHE A 108 14.05 -2.15 -8.21
CA PHE A 108 14.65 -3.41 -8.67
C PHE A 108 13.98 -4.66 -8.11
N ASP A 109 12.99 -4.51 -7.23
CA ASP A 109 12.24 -5.66 -6.74
C ASP A 109 11.52 -6.38 -7.90
N THR A 110 11.76 -7.68 -7.97
CA THR A 110 11.08 -8.61 -8.87
C THR A 110 9.70 -9.00 -8.34
N SER A 111 8.81 -9.51 -9.21
CA SER A 111 7.49 -9.98 -8.75
C SER A 111 7.60 -11.04 -7.65
N ASP A 112 8.54 -11.97 -7.76
CA ASP A 112 8.74 -13.02 -6.74
C ASP A 112 9.27 -12.48 -5.40
N SER A 113 10.16 -11.49 -5.43
CA SER A 113 10.60 -10.76 -4.22
C SER A 113 9.39 -10.13 -3.52
N ILE A 114 8.57 -9.39 -4.27
CA ILE A 114 7.40 -8.68 -3.74
C ILE A 114 6.38 -9.66 -3.16
N LYS A 115 6.07 -10.75 -3.87
CA LYS A 115 5.18 -11.80 -3.35
C LYS A 115 5.73 -12.39 -2.06
N SER A 116 7.04 -12.63 -1.96
CA SER A 116 7.66 -13.16 -0.74
C SER A 116 7.50 -12.20 0.44
N LYS A 117 7.74 -10.89 0.22
CA LYS A 117 7.53 -9.84 1.24
C LYS A 117 6.06 -9.76 1.69
N ILE A 118 5.11 -9.86 0.75
CA ILE A 118 3.68 -9.90 1.06
C ILE A 118 3.35 -11.11 1.94
N MET A 119 3.86 -12.29 1.58
CA MET A 119 3.61 -13.52 2.36
C MET A 119 4.23 -13.45 3.76
N GLU A 120 5.40 -12.83 3.89
CA GLU A 120 6.02 -12.55 5.19
C GLU A 120 5.13 -11.66 6.05
N ALA A 121 4.62 -10.55 5.50
CA ALA A 121 3.69 -9.67 6.20
C ALA A 121 2.40 -10.40 6.65
N ILE A 122 1.84 -11.26 5.81
CA ILE A 122 0.68 -12.11 6.16
C ILE A 122 1.04 -13.06 7.32
N SER A 123 2.24 -13.63 7.31
CA SER A 123 2.69 -14.58 8.34
C SER A 123 2.90 -13.93 9.71
N GLN A 124 3.34 -12.67 9.74
CA GLN A 124 3.50 -11.87 10.96
C GLN A 124 2.16 -11.46 11.57
N ASN A 125 1.09 -11.44 10.76
CA ASN A 125 -0.29 -11.11 11.17
C ASN A 125 -1.11 -12.34 11.58
N LYS A 126 -0.46 -13.48 11.89
CA LYS A 126 -1.14 -14.73 12.29
C LYS A 126 -1.48 -14.76 13.77
#